data_AF-A0A0A0J3V8-F1
#
_entry.id   AF-A0A0A0J3V8-F1
#
_cell.length_a   1.000
_cell.length_b   1.000
_cell.length_c   1.000
_cell.angle_alpha   90.00
_cell.angle_beta   90.00
_cell.angle_gamma   90.00
#
_symmetry.space_group_name_H-M   'P 1'
#
loop_
_entity.id
_entity.type
_entity.pdbx_description
1 polymer ?
#
loop_
_entity_poly.entity_id
_entity_poly.type
_entity_poly.pdbx_seq_one_letter_code
_entity_poly.pdbx_strand_id
1 'polypeptide(L)'
;MHRTLLDDIIQTDYGQFDLIWAEGLGFDGDVDRFFEGQVNGLVGVADPEGAYLNLARRSGGSAVTITLHDDSPDGADPTWEDVVEVSVTIPDNASAKWSSWAGESSGTLTIPPGTYRLRVSARGRDAGGVGEFAEGVVDFYLLELWPARHRPDSILKIGSENAAYWHAEVGRHH
;
A
#
# COMPACT_ATOMS: atom_id res chain seq x y z
N MET A 1 3.80 19.98 -7.19
CA MET A 1 4.97 19.24 -7.72
C MET A 1 5.02 17.90 -6.99
N HIS A 2 5.84 16.93 -7.42
CA HIS A 2 6.03 15.69 -6.68
C HIS A 2 7.50 15.30 -6.60
N ARG A 3 7.84 14.46 -5.63
CA ARG A 3 9.14 13.80 -5.52
C ARG A 3 8.95 12.29 -5.37
N THR A 4 9.84 11.52 -5.99
CA THR A 4 9.91 10.07 -5.81
C THR A 4 10.68 9.75 -4.53
N LEU A 5 10.08 8.95 -3.66
CA LEU A 5 10.67 8.45 -2.42
C LEU A 5 11.24 7.03 -2.56
N LEU A 6 10.62 6.24 -3.43
CA LEU A 6 11.00 4.87 -3.75
C LEU A 6 10.60 4.61 -5.21
N ASP A 7 11.46 3.92 -5.96
CA ASP A 7 11.16 3.37 -7.27
C ASP A 7 12.04 2.13 -7.45
N ASP A 8 11.51 0.98 -7.02
CA ASP A 8 12.29 -0.25 -6.92
C ASP A 8 11.43 -1.51 -7.11
N ILE A 9 12.10 -2.64 -7.29
CA ILE A 9 11.47 -3.96 -7.28
C ILE A 9 11.59 -4.53 -5.87
N ILE A 10 10.46 -4.61 -5.18
CA ILE A 10 10.39 -5.15 -3.83
C ILE A 10 10.27 -6.66 -3.91
N GLN A 11 11.31 -7.34 -3.45
CA GLN A 11 11.26 -8.78 -3.18
C GLN A 11 10.58 -8.97 -1.83
N THR A 12 9.48 -9.72 -1.82
CA THR A 12 8.75 -10.00 -0.58
C THR A 12 8.17 -11.39 -0.60
N ASP A 13 7.69 -11.81 0.58
CA ASP A 13 6.91 -13.00 0.81
C ASP A 13 5.54 -12.64 1.42
N TYR A 14 4.58 -13.55 1.27
CA TYR A 14 3.18 -13.36 1.67
C TYR A 14 2.50 -12.10 1.12
N GLY A 15 3.03 -11.53 0.03
CA GLY A 15 2.55 -10.26 -0.54
C GLY A 15 2.63 -9.09 0.44
N GLN A 16 3.48 -9.17 1.47
CA GLN A 16 3.53 -8.16 2.52
C GLN A 16 4.44 -7.00 2.13
N PHE A 17 3.93 -5.78 2.22
CA PHE A 17 4.73 -4.57 2.10
C PHE A 17 4.21 -3.51 3.07
N ASP A 18 5.08 -3.04 3.96
CA ASP A 18 4.70 -2.15 5.05
C ASP A 18 5.30 -0.77 4.89
N LEU A 19 4.52 0.25 5.19
CA LEU A 19 5.02 1.56 5.57
C LEU A 19 4.95 1.66 7.09
N ILE A 20 6.02 2.10 7.75
CA ILE A 20 6.13 2.05 9.20
C ILE A 20 6.63 3.41 9.72
N TRP A 21 6.00 3.92 10.77
CA TRP A 21 6.38 5.17 11.44
C TRP A 21 6.76 4.99 12.93
N ALA A 22 6.65 3.77 13.45
CA ALA A 22 7.06 3.40 14.82
C ALA A 22 8.25 2.41 14.85
N GLU A 23 8.66 2.01 16.05
CA GLU A 23 9.78 1.06 16.30
C GLU A 23 9.42 -0.41 15.97
N GLY A 24 8.28 -0.67 15.33
CA GLY A 24 7.80 -2.00 14.95
C GLY A 24 8.38 -2.54 13.62
N LEU A 25 7.94 -3.78 13.31
CA LEU A 25 8.25 -4.51 12.07
C LEU A 25 7.13 -4.43 11.03
N GLY A 26 6.05 -3.69 11.30
CA GLY A 26 4.89 -3.60 10.42
C GLY A 26 3.84 -4.67 10.74
N PHE A 27 3.13 -5.13 9.72
CA PHE A 27 2.07 -6.12 9.84
C PHE A 27 2.53 -7.42 10.51
N ASP A 28 1.78 -7.85 11.53
CA ASP A 28 2.07 -9.02 12.36
C ASP A 28 1.10 -10.19 12.16
N GLY A 29 0.23 -10.10 11.15
CA GLY A 29 -0.78 -11.11 10.85
C GLY A 29 -2.16 -10.81 11.42
N ASP A 30 -2.32 -9.78 12.25
CA ASP A 30 -3.62 -9.35 12.78
C ASP A 30 -4.39 -8.51 11.75
N VAL A 31 -5.07 -9.19 10.83
CA VAL A 31 -5.88 -8.57 9.77
C VAL A 31 -7.00 -7.70 10.36
N ASP A 32 -7.66 -8.16 11.42
CA ASP A 32 -8.79 -7.46 12.03
C ASP A 32 -8.35 -6.10 12.58
N ARG A 33 -7.20 -6.05 13.27
CA ARG A 33 -6.64 -4.78 13.77
C ARG A 33 -6.22 -3.84 12.64
N PHE A 34 -5.56 -4.34 11.60
CA PHE A 34 -5.02 -3.47 10.54
C PHE A 34 -6.09 -2.91 9.60
N PHE A 35 -7.24 -3.58 9.49
CA PHE A 35 -8.36 -3.19 8.63
C PHE A 35 -9.60 -2.73 9.40
N GLU A 36 -9.51 -2.52 10.72
CA GLU A 36 -10.67 -2.12 11.53
C GLU A 36 -11.38 -0.90 10.93
N GLY A 37 -12.67 -1.05 10.62
CA GLY A 37 -13.49 0.02 10.06
C GLY A 37 -13.22 0.38 8.59
N GLN A 38 -12.36 -0.36 7.90
CA GLN A 38 -12.07 -0.19 6.47
C GLN A 38 -12.88 -1.15 5.59
N VAL A 39 -13.11 -0.76 4.34
CA VAL A 39 -13.85 -1.55 3.35
C VAL A 39 -12.98 -2.04 2.18
N ASN A 40 -11.76 -1.51 2.05
CA ASN A 40 -10.93 -1.76 0.87
C ASN A 40 -10.10 -3.05 0.92
N GLY A 41 -9.76 -3.65 2.05
CA GLY A 41 -9.04 -4.95 2.09
C GLY A 41 -7.67 -5.05 1.38
N LEU A 42 -7.17 -3.99 0.73
CA LEU A 42 -5.88 -3.95 0.03
C LEU A 42 -4.81 -3.16 0.80
N VAL A 43 -5.25 -2.14 1.53
CA VAL A 43 -4.40 -1.24 2.30
C VAL A 43 -4.99 -1.05 3.69
N GLY A 44 -4.33 -1.65 4.68
CA GLY A 44 -4.69 -1.59 6.09
C GLY A 44 -3.99 -0.43 6.78
N VAL A 45 -4.74 0.51 7.36
CA VAL A 45 -4.19 1.71 8.04
C VAL A 45 -4.86 2.01 9.37
N ALA A 46 -5.64 1.06 9.90
CA ALA A 46 -6.30 1.24 11.19
C ALA A 46 -5.29 1.19 12.35
N ASP A 47 -4.18 0.46 12.19
CA ASP A 47 -3.08 0.48 13.16
C ASP A 47 -2.29 1.81 13.06
N PRO A 48 -2.07 2.53 14.18
CA PRO A 48 -1.40 3.84 14.16
C PRO A 48 0.10 3.76 13.87
N GLU A 49 0.72 2.58 13.90
CA GLU A 49 2.17 2.40 13.72
C GLU A 49 2.59 2.32 12.24
N GLY A 50 1.65 2.10 11.32
CA GLY A 50 2.00 1.87 9.93
C GLY A 50 0.82 1.79 8.96
N ALA A 51 1.16 1.40 7.73
CA ALA A 51 0.22 0.97 6.71
C ALA A 51 0.70 -0.38 6.17
N TYR A 52 -0.20 -1.35 6.12
CA TYR A 52 0.02 -2.63 5.46
C TYR A 52 -0.52 -2.57 4.04
N LEU A 53 0.28 -2.95 3.05
CA LEU A 53 -0.14 -3.16 1.67
C LEU A 53 -0.14 -4.64 1.35
N ASN A 54 -1.31 -5.13 0.92
CA ASN A 54 -1.45 -6.46 0.35
C ASN A 54 -1.07 -6.42 -1.14
N LEU A 55 0.15 -6.83 -1.44
CA LEU A 55 0.58 -7.09 -2.81
C LEU A 55 -0.02 -8.42 -3.29
N ALA A 56 -0.24 -8.54 -4.59
CA ALA A 56 -0.96 -9.67 -5.16
C ALA A 56 -0.06 -10.90 -5.30
N ARG A 57 1.19 -10.67 -5.70
CA ARG A 57 2.20 -11.72 -5.75
C ARG A 57 2.62 -12.14 -4.35
N ARG A 58 2.43 -13.42 -4.03
CA ARG A 58 2.81 -13.99 -2.73
C ARG A 58 4.30 -13.90 -2.49
N SER A 59 5.11 -14.42 -3.42
CA SER A 59 6.57 -14.47 -3.29
C SER A 59 7.22 -13.95 -4.57
N GLY A 60 8.27 -13.13 -4.42
CA GLY A 60 9.05 -12.58 -5.53
C GLY A 60 8.93 -11.07 -5.67
N GLY A 61 9.29 -10.57 -6.86
CA GLY A 61 9.43 -9.14 -7.12
C GLY A 61 8.15 -8.47 -7.61
N SER A 62 7.71 -7.43 -6.89
CA SER A 62 6.68 -6.48 -7.31
C SER A 62 7.31 -5.11 -7.57
N ALA A 63 6.93 -4.41 -8.65
CA ALA A 63 7.41 -3.03 -8.86
C ALA A 63 6.62 -2.05 -7.99
N VAL A 64 7.31 -1.28 -7.16
CA VAL A 64 6.70 -0.31 -6.25
C VAL A 64 7.34 1.06 -6.44
N THR A 65 6.49 2.05 -6.75
CA THR A 65 6.87 3.45 -6.77
C THR A 65 6.10 4.20 -5.69
N ILE A 66 6.81 4.96 -4.85
CA ILE A 66 6.22 5.84 -3.83
C ILE A 66 6.56 7.28 -4.18
N THR A 67 5.53 8.12 -4.24
CA THR A 67 5.65 9.54 -4.56
C THR A 67 4.98 10.40 -3.50
N LEU A 68 5.60 11.53 -3.19
CA LEU A 68 5.02 12.56 -2.33
C LEU A 68 4.74 13.80 -3.16
N HIS A 69 3.48 14.23 -3.16
CA HIS A 69 2.98 15.37 -3.88
C HIS A 69 2.68 16.52 -2.93
N ASP A 70 2.89 17.75 -3.40
CA ASP A 70 2.56 18.96 -2.62
C ASP A 70 1.03 19.15 -2.46
N ASP A 71 0.27 18.71 -3.47
CA ASP A 71 -1.17 18.83 -3.58
C ASP A 71 -1.76 17.52 -4.15
N SER A 72 -3.09 17.39 -4.09
CA SER A 72 -3.79 16.26 -4.72
C SER A 72 -3.36 16.10 -6.18
N PRO A 73 -2.87 14.91 -6.59
CA PRO A 73 -2.66 14.62 -7.99
C PRO A 73 -3.99 14.66 -8.76
N ASP A 74 -3.90 14.74 -10.09
CA ASP A 74 -5.04 14.46 -10.95
C ASP A 74 -5.56 13.04 -10.69
N GLY A 75 -6.77 12.73 -11.19
CA GLY A 75 -7.35 11.39 -11.08
C GLY A 75 -6.39 10.30 -11.54
N ALA A 76 -6.54 9.09 -11.01
CA ALA A 76 -5.67 7.97 -11.35
C ALA A 76 -5.64 7.74 -12.87
N ASP A 77 -4.46 7.47 -13.41
CA ASP A 77 -4.30 7.09 -14.81
C ASP A 77 -5.21 5.90 -15.14
N PRO A 78 -5.97 5.94 -16.25
CA PRO A 78 -6.94 4.88 -16.59
C PRO A 78 -6.31 3.50 -16.80
N THR A 79 -4.98 3.42 -17.00
CA THR A 79 -4.22 2.17 -17.14
C THR A 79 -4.07 1.40 -15.83
N TRP A 80 -4.33 2.02 -14.67
CA TRP A 80 -4.38 1.32 -13.39
C TRP A 80 -5.69 0.52 -13.27
N GLU A 81 -5.61 -0.72 -12.84
CA GLU A 81 -6.75 -1.65 -12.80
C GLU A 81 -7.55 -1.46 -11.52
N ASP A 82 -6.85 -1.41 -10.38
CA ASP A 82 -7.42 -1.29 -9.06
C ASP A 82 -6.90 -0.02 -8.39
N VAL A 83 -7.80 0.74 -7.76
CA VAL A 83 -7.43 2.00 -7.12
C VAL A 83 -8.21 2.13 -5.81
N VAL A 84 -7.47 2.26 -4.72
CA VAL A 84 -8.02 2.55 -3.40
C VAL A 84 -7.35 3.79 -2.84
N GLU A 85 -8.06 4.46 -1.94
CA GLU A 85 -7.49 5.57 -1.19
C GLU A 85 -7.78 5.42 0.30
N VAL A 86 -6.80 5.76 1.12
CA VAL A 86 -6.84 5.70 2.58
C VAL A 86 -6.23 6.97 3.17
N SER A 87 -6.50 7.27 4.43
CA SER A 87 -5.84 8.36 5.15
C SER A 87 -4.82 7.79 6.13
N VAL A 88 -3.59 8.33 6.13
CA VAL A 88 -2.52 7.98 7.07
C VAL A 88 -2.09 9.21 7.85
N THR A 89 -1.64 9.03 9.08
CA THR A 89 -1.06 10.10 9.89
C THR A 89 0.34 9.71 10.33
N ILE A 90 1.32 10.53 9.97
CA ILE A 90 2.72 10.35 10.34
C ILE A 90 2.97 11.19 11.60
N PRO A 91 3.31 10.57 12.75
CA PRO A 91 3.54 11.28 14.01
C PRO A 91 4.71 12.26 13.95
N ASP A 92 4.70 13.24 14.85
CA ASP A 92 5.86 14.10 15.08
C ASP A 92 7.06 13.26 15.54
N ASN A 93 8.24 13.54 14.97
CA ASN A 93 9.49 12.79 15.20
C ASN A 93 9.51 11.33 14.70
N ALA A 94 8.49 10.89 13.95
CA ALA A 94 8.54 9.60 13.29
C ALA A 94 9.60 9.57 12.19
N SER A 95 10.30 8.45 12.07
CA SER A 95 11.18 8.15 10.94
C SER A 95 10.47 7.15 10.02
N ALA A 96 9.71 7.66 9.05
CA ALA A 96 8.99 6.80 8.12
C ALA A 96 9.97 5.90 7.35
N LYS A 97 9.63 4.62 7.24
CA LYS A 97 10.38 3.60 6.51
C LYS A 97 9.42 2.71 5.74
N TRP A 98 9.94 2.02 4.73
CA TRP A 98 9.26 0.87 4.13
C TRP A 98 9.97 -0.42 4.54
N SER A 99 9.24 -1.53 4.57
CA SER A 99 9.76 -2.86 4.85
C SER A 99 9.05 -3.91 4.01
N SER A 100 9.80 -4.87 3.47
CA SER A 100 9.23 -6.12 2.97
C SER A 100 9.02 -7.11 4.12
N TRP A 101 8.45 -8.28 3.81
CA TRP A 101 8.24 -9.36 4.77
C TRP A 101 9.51 -9.65 5.59
N ALA A 102 9.33 -9.82 6.90
CA ALA A 102 10.39 -10.06 7.89
C ALA A 102 11.57 -9.06 7.86
N GLY A 103 11.42 -7.90 7.21
CA GLY A 103 12.50 -6.93 7.06
C GLY A 103 13.62 -7.38 6.13
N GLU A 104 13.37 -8.33 5.23
CA GLU A 104 14.37 -8.81 4.26
C GLU A 104 14.95 -7.68 3.39
N SER A 105 14.11 -6.70 3.07
CA SER A 105 14.49 -5.44 2.47
C SER A 105 13.75 -4.29 3.15
N SER A 106 14.41 -3.16 3.30
CA SER A 106 13.83 -1.96 3.91
C SER A 106 14.58 -0.71 3.50
N GLY A 107 13.95 0.46 3.71
CA GLY A 107 14.58 1.75 3.44
C GLY A 107 13.83 2.90 4.07
N THR A 108 14.51 4.05 4.20
CA THR A 108 13.92 5.26 4.79
C THR A 108 13.08 6.02 3.77
N LEU A 109 11.93 6.54 4.21
CA LEU A 109 11.07 7.42 3.44
C LEU A 109 11.12 8.83 4.02
N THR A 110 11.59 9.80 3.24
CA THR A 110 11.60 11.20 3.69
C THR A 110 10.20 11.80 3.54
N ILE A 111 9.33 11.58 4.52
CA ILE A 111 7.98 12.15 4.60
C ILE A 111 7.87 13.01 5.85
N PRO A 112 7.51 14.30 5.75
CA PRO A 112 7.29 15.13 6.93
C PRO A 112 6.11 14.61 7.79
N PRO A 113 6.10 14.87 9.11
CA PRO A 113 4.92 14.62 9.94
C PRO A 113 3.67 15.30 9.39
N GLY A 114 2.50 14.68 9.59
CA GLY A 114 1.23 15.23 9.14
C GLY A 114 0.23 14.16 8.69
N THR A 115 -0.95 14.62 8.30
CA THR A 115 -2.01 13.77 7.74
C THR A 115 -1.97 13.81 6.22
N TYR A 116 -1.96 12.64 5.61
CA TYR A 116 -1.89 12.45 4.17
C TYR A 116 -3.07 11.62 3.69
N ARG A 117 -3.51 11.91 2.46
CA ARG A 117 -4.23 10.93 1.67
C ARG A 117 -3.19 10.10 0.93
N LEU A 118 -3.37 8.78 0.96
CA LEU A 118 -2.57 7.81 0.22
C LEU A 118 -3.49 7.17 -0.82
N ARG A 119 -3.17 7.33 -2.09
CA ARG A 119 -3.76 6.56 -3.19
C ARG A 119 -2.84 5.42 -3.55
N VAL A 120 -3.39 4.21 -3.60
CA VAL A 120 -2.68 3.02 -4.08
C VAL A 120 -3.36 2.58 -5.36
N SER A 121 -2.61 2.70 -6.46
CA SER A 121 -3.02 2.24 -7.78
C SER A 121 -2.23 1.00 -8.13
N ALA A 122 -2.92 -0.07 -8.52
CA ALA A 122 -2.32 -1.36 -8.85
C ALA A 122 -2.75 -1.83 -10.24
N ARG A 123 -1.85 -2.56 -10.90
CA ARG A 123 -2.15 -3.31 -12.13
C ARG A 123 -1.36 -4.61 -12.15
N GLY A 124 -1.86 -5.60 -12.87
CA GLY A 124 -1.27 -6.93 -12.95
C GLY A 124 -1.55 -7.79 -11.72
N ARG A 125 -2.51 -7.43 -10.86
CA ARG A 125 -2.79 -8.19 -9.63
C ARG A 125 -3.19 -9.64 -9.92
N ASP A 126 -3.97 -9.89 -10.97
CA ASP A 126 -4.33 -11.26 -11.37
C ASP A 126 -3.12 -12.06 -11.84
N ALA A 127 -2.22 -11.43 -12.59
CA ALA A 127 -0.96 -12.04 -12.99
C ALA A 127 -0.04 -12.32 -11.79
N GLY A 128 0.02 -11.41 -10.81
CA GLY A 128 0.75 -11.58 -9.56
C GLY A 128 0.20 -12.74 -8.72
N GLY A 129 -1.12 -12.83 -8.58
CA GLY A 129 -1.79 -13.88 -7.80
C GLY A 129 -1.55 -15.30 -8.33
N VAL A 130 -1.39 -15.45 -9.66
CA VAL A 130 -1.03 -16.74 -10.28
C VAL A 130 0.49 -16.93 -10.37
N GLY A 131 1.23 -15.84 -10.50
CA GLY A 131 2.64 -15.81 -10.89
C GLY A 131 3.64 -15.86 -9.74
N GLU A 132 3.42 -16.66 -8.69
CA GLU A 132 4.37 -16.82 -7.58
C GLU A 132 5.79 -17.12 -8.10
N PHE A 133 5.90 -18.03 -9.06
CA PHE A 133 7.18 -18.45 -9.67
C PHE A 133 7.48 -17.79 -11.02
N ALA A 134 6.76 -16.73 -11.41
CA ALA A 134 7.00 -16.07 -12.69
C ALA A 134 8.40 -15.42 -12.75
N GLU A 135 9.05 -15.50 -13.91
CA GLU A 135 10.28 -14.75 -14.16
C GLU A 135 9.95 -13.27 -14.37
N GLY A 136 10.63 -12.37 -13.64
CA GLY A 136 10.43 -10.92 -13.75
C GLY A 136 9.27 -10.37 -12.93
N VAL A 137 8.90 -9.10 -13.21
CA VAL A 137 7.83 -8.36 -12.54
C VAL A 137 6.52 -8.52 -13.31
N VAL A 138 5.46 -8.87 -12.59
CA VAL A 138 4.12 -9.13 -13.16
C VAL A 138 3.04 -8.20 -12.60
N ASP A 139 3.29 -7.60 -11.43
CA ASP A 139 2.42 -6.64 -10.77
C ASP A 139 3.17 -5.33 -10.44
N PHE A 140 2.41 -4.24 -10.47
CA PHE A 140 2.93 -2.88 -10.36
C PHE A 140 2.06 -2.08 -9.41
N TYR A 141 2.70 -1.27 -8.58
CA TYR A 141 2.08 -0.49 -7.52
C TYR A 141 2.61 0.93 -7.53
N LEU A 142 1.68 1.89 -7.57
CA LEU A 142 1.96 3.31 -7.39
C LEU A 142 1.27 3.80 -6.13
N LEU A 143 2.07 4.28 -5.18
CA LEU A 143 1.65 4.90 -3.94
C LEU A 143 1.86 6.42 -4.07
N GLU A 144 0.77 7.18 -4.10
CA GLU A 144 0.81 8.64 -4.16
C GLU A 144 0.32 9.21 -2.83
N LEU A 145 1.19 9.94 -2.13
CA LEU A 145 0.84 10.66 -0.91
C LEU A 145 0.70 12.15 -1.18
N TRP A 146 -0.34 12.77 -0.63
CA TRP A 146 -0.46 14.23 -0.59
C TRP A 146 -1.12 14.72 0.71
N PRO A 147 -0.77 15.93 1.20
CA PRO A 147 -1.40 16.49 2.39
C PRO A 147 -2.92 16.59 2.22
N ALA A 148 -3.68 16.04 3.15
CA ALA A 148 -5.12 16.07 3.12
C ALA A 148 -5.72 15.83 4.50
N ARG A 149 -6.95 16.32 4.72
CA ARG A 149 -7.71 15.97 5.93
C ARG A 149 -8.06 14.49 5.91
N HIS A 150 -8.10 13.89 7.09
CA HIS A 150 -8.55 12.52 7.28
C HIS A 150 -9.95 12.29 6.69
N ARG A 151 -10.12 11.20 5.96
CA ARG A 151 -11.38 10.70 5.42
C ARG A 151 -11.39 9.16 5.50
N PRO A 152 -12.56 8.51 5.58
CA PRO A 152 -12.68 7.06 5.43
C PRO A 152 -11.99 6.57 4.15
N ASP A 153 -11.64 5.29 4.12
CA ASP A 153 -11.13 4.67 2.92
C ASP A 153 -12.19 4.62 1.81
N SER A 154 -11.74 4.54 0.58
CA SER A 154 -12.62 4.45 -0.57
C SER A 154 -12.01 3.58 -1.66
N ILE A 155 -12.82 2.67 -2.19
CA ILE A 155 -12.49 1.94 -3.41
C ILE A 155 -12.95 2.77 -4.60
N LEU A 156 -12.00 3.23 -5.42
CA LEU A 156 -12.27 4.06 -6.59
C LEU A 156 -12.43 3.24 -7.87
N LYS A 157 -11.71 2.11 -7.96
CA LYS A 157 -11.75 1.21 -9.11
C LYS A 157 -11.42 -0.22 -8.68
N ILE A 158 -12.16 -1.18 -9.24
CA ILE A 158 -11.90 -2.61 -9.14
C ILE A 158 -11.85 -3.13 -10.57
N GLY A 159 -10.71 -3.66 -10.97
CA GLY A 159 -10.45 -4.19 -12.30
C GLY A 159 -9.97 -5.65 -12.28
N SER A 160 -9.37 -6.10 -11.18
CA SER A 160 -8.84 -7.46 -11.05
C SER A 160 -9.74 -8.37 -10.20
N GLU A 161 -9.72 -9.67 -10.50
CA GLU A 161 -10.38 -10.69 -9.66
C GLU A 161 -9.72 -10.77 -8.28
N ASN A 162 -8.39 -10.61 -8.23
CA ASN A 162 -7.63 -10.57 -6.99
C ASN A 162 -8.07 -9.44 -6.06
N ALA A 163 -8.24 -8.21 -6.57
CA ALA A 163 -8.74 -7.10 -5.75
C ALA A 163 -10.18 -7.36 -5.27
N ALA A 164 -11.06 -7.83 -6.16
CA ALA A 164 -12.43 -8.17 -5.82
C ALA A 164 -12.51 -9.23 -4.68
N TYR A 165 -11.61 -10.22 -4.69
CA TYR A 165 -11.47 -11.20 -3.63
C TYR A 165 -11.11 -10.56 -2.29
N TRP A 166 -10.05 -9.75 -2.23
CA TRP A 166 -9.61 -9.13 -0.97
C TRP A 166 -10.60 -8.09 -0.43
N HIS A 167 -11.29 -7.34 -1.30
CA HIS A 167 -12.42 -6.50 -0.91
C HIS A 167 -13.53 -7.31 -0.23
N ALA A 168 -13.81 -8.52 -0.71
CA ALA A 168 -14.86 -9.36 -0.17
C ALA A 168 -14.43 -10.09 1.10
N GLU A 169 -13.18 -10.54 1.19
CA GLU A 169 -12.65 -11.31 2.31
C GLU A 169 -12.33 -10.41 3.51
N VAL A 170 -11.60 -9.32 3.28
CA VAL A 170 -11.10 -8.45 4.36
C VAL A 170 -11.96 -7.19 4.53
N GLY A 171 -12.44 -6.62 3.42
CA GLY A 171 -13.24 -5.39 3.42
C GLY A 171 -14.67 -5.51 3.99
N ARG A 172 -15.01 -6.64 4.61
CA ARG A 172 -16.35 -6.93 5.17
C ARG A 172 -16.36 -7.17 6.69
N HIS A 173 -15.23 -7.04 7.37
CA HIS A 173 -15.19 -7.17 8.82
C HIS A 173 -15.74 -5.89 9.47
N HIS A 174 -17.00 -5.96 9.93
CA HIS A 174 -17.70 -4.94 10.70
C HIS A 174 -18.29 -5.55 11.97
#